data_AF-A0A5J9UC14-F1
#
_entry.id   AF-A0A5J9UC14-F1
#
_cell.length_a   1.000
_cell.length_b   1.000
_cell.length_c   1.000
_cell.angle_alpha   90.00
_cell.angle_beta   90.00
_cell.angle_gamma   90.00
#
_symmetry.space_group_name_H-M   'P 1'
#
loop_
_entity.id
_entity.type
_entity.pdbx_description
1 polymer ?
#
loop_
_entity_poly.entity_id
_entity_poly.type
_entity_poly.pdbx_seq_one_letter_code
_entity_poly.pdbx_strand_id
1 'polypeptide(L)'
;MGAGAEVMHQVVPLLEAPFHRCAVKSVEVIEEAVGVATAPAQPAASPRAAVEVAVEVSDLEFKTSVVAGGSVSVEPQHFVPIIRSGSFADIGPRRDMEDEHIRVDDLSSHLGSLLMPSAFYGVFDGHGGSDAATYMKQHAMRIFFEDAEFPQASLVDEMFTECVENLIFKAFLRADLALADDSIINRSAGTTALTALVLGRELLVANAGDCRAVLCRKGEAVEMSRDHRPTYDAERRRVLESGGYIEDGYLNGVLSVTRALGDWDLKLPQGSASPLIAEPEIQRITLTEDDEFLIIGCDGIWDVMTSQQAVTTVRKGLRRHDDPERCARELAMEAKRLQTFDNLTVIVICFVSEFGGISAPLEQAPTGRIRFCKSLSPEAICNLRRLLESDH
;
A
#
# COMPACT_ATOMS: atom_id res chain seq x y z
N MET A 1 -3.66 58.87 19.45
CA MET A 1 -2.56 58.00 19.91
C MET A 1 -3.13 56.61 20.14
N GLY A 2 -2.53 55.58 19.54
CA GLY A 2 -2.98 54.17 19.61
C GLY A 2 -3.07 53.56 18.22
N ALA A 3 -1.93 53.11 17.71
CA ALA A 3 -1.68 52.61 16.36
C ALA A 3 -2.15 51.16 16.17
N GLY A 4 -2.67 50.84 14.98
CA GLY A 4 -2.94 49.48 14.52
C GLY A 4 -1.66 48.78 14.09
N ALA A 5 -1.55 47.49 14.42
CA ALA A 5 -0.45 46.64 13.99
C ALA A 5 -0.85 45.88 12.72
N GLU A 6 -0.17 46.19 11.61
CA GLU A 6 -0.16 45.39 10.38
C GLU A 6 0.84 44.24 10.54
N VAL A 7 0.43 43.02 10.19
CA VAL A 7 1.29 41.84 10.13
C VAL A 7 1.81 41.70 8.71
N MET A 8 3.09 42.01 8.51
CA MET A 8 3.81 41.78 7.25
C MET A 8 4.31 40.32 7.19
N HIS A 9 3.90 39.58 6.17
CA HIS A 9 4.53 38.30 5.81
C HIS A 9 5.89 38.58 5.16
N GLN A 10 6.97 38.17 5.83
CA GLN A 10 8.33 38.19 5.29
C GLN A 10 8.67 36.80 4.75
N VAL A 11 8.88 36.72 3.44
CA VAL A 11 9.40 35.54 2.74
C VAL A 11 10.93 35.52 2.94
N VAL A 12 11.45 34.45 3.54
CA VAL A 12 12.89 34.21 3.69
C VAL A 12 13.41 33.51 2.44
N PRO A 13 14.50 33.99 1.79
CA PRO A 13 15.07 33.29 0.63
C PRO A 13 15.90 32.08 1.07
N LEU A 14 15.63 30.93 0.46
CA LEU A 14 16.50 29.75 0.48
C LEU A 14 17.85 30.09 -0.16
N LEU A 15 18.92 30.01 0.62
CA LEU A 15 20.28 30.03 0.10
C LEU A 15 20.59 28.64 -0.50
N GLU A 16 20.85 28.60 -1.80
CA GLU A 16 21.46 27.47 -2.49
C GLU A 16 22.93 27.34 -2.03
N ALA A 17 23.27 26.23 -1.39
CA ALA A 17 24.65 25.84 -1.14
C ALA A 17 25.11 24.84 -2.21
N PRO A 18 26.24 25.08 -2.91
CA PRO A 18 26.76 24.13 -3.89
C PRO A 18 27.45 22.97 -3.18
N PHE A 19 26.90 21.76 -3.27
CA PHE A 19 27.55 20.55 -2.79
C PHE A 19 28.48 19.97 -3.85
N HIS A 20 29.74 19.82 -3.47
CA HIS A 20 30.77 19.15 -4.25
C HIS A 20 30.46 17.65 -4.38
N ARG A 21 30.37 17.16 -5.62
CA ARG A 21 30.37 15.72 -5.95
C ARG A 21 31.63 15.06 -5.38
N CYS A 22 31.46 14.18 -4.39
CA CYS A 22 32.50 13.24 -4.00
C CYS A 22 32.36 11.99 -4.89
N ALA A 23 33.36 11.75 -5.74
CA ALA A 23 33.42 10.56 -6.59
C ALA A 23 33.63 9.31 -5.72
N VAL A 24 32.66 8.39 -5.76
CA VAL A 24 32.80 7.06 -5.17
C VAL A 24 33.77 6.26 -6.05
N LYS A 25 34.88 5.82 -5.45
CA LYS A 25 35.83 4.91 -6.09
C LYS A 25 35.16 3.55 -6.24
N SER A 26 35.06 3.10 -7.48
CA SER A 26 34.71 1.73 -7.87
C SER A 26 35.63 0.72 -7.19
N VAL A 27 35.02 -0.27 -6.54
CA VAL A 27 35.69 -1.47 -6.02
C VAL A 27 35.92 -2.40 -7.21
N GLU A 28 37.18 -2.59 -7.60
CA GLU A 28 37.58 -3.56 -8.61
C GLU A 28 37.55 -4.98 -8.03
N VAL A 29 36.75 -5.85 -8.66
CA VAL A 29 36.81 -7.30 -8.49
C VAL A 29 37.95 -7.82 -9.36
N ILE A 30 38.93 -8.47 -8.73
CA ILE A 30 40.09 -9.08 -9.40
C ILE A 30 39.65 -10.41 -10.00
N GLU A 31 39.59 -10.49 -11.33
CA GLU A 31 39.70 -11.76 -12.07
C GLU A 31 40.98 -11.72 -12.93
N GLU A 32 41.88 -12.68 -12.68
CA GLU A 32 43.10 -12.87 -13.45
C GLU A 32 42.80 -13.47 -14.84
N ALA A 33 43.27 -12.82 -15.91
CA ALA A 33 43.55 -13.50 -17.17
C ALA A 33 44.66 -12.82 -17.98
N VAL A 34 45.49 -13.66 -18.58
CA VAL A 34 46.83 -13.43 -19.15
C VAL A 34 46.83 -12.64 -20.47
N GLY A 35 47.60 -11.54 -20.51
CA GLY A 35 48.62 -11.19 -21.52
C GLY A 35 48.24 -10.90 -22.99
N VAL A 36 48.54 -9.68 -23.47
CA VAL A 36 49.72 -9.31 -24.32
C VAL A 36 49.49 -7.92 -24.97
N ALA A 37 50.58 -7.14 -25.00
CA ALA A 37 50.74 -5.72 -25.37
C ALA A 37 50.30 -5.32 -26.80
N THR A 38 49.94 -4.05 -27.09
CA THR A 38 50.86 -2.94 -27.39
C THR A 38 50.10 -1.62 -27.66
N ALA A 39 50.76 -0.48 -27.47
CA ALA A 39 50.32 0.91 -27.72
C ALA A 39 51.37 1.62 -28.63
N PRO A 40 51.35 2.96 -28.88
CA PRO A 40 50.30 3.90 -29.32
C PRO A 40 50.78 4.83 -30.49
N ALA A 41 49.93 5.72 -31.05
CA ALA A 41 50.28 7.11 -31.45
C ALA A 41 49.11 7.89 -32.11
N GLN A 42 48.92 9.15 -31.68
CA GLN A 42 48.22 10.26 -32.39
C GLN A 42 49.28 11.11 -33.18
N PRO A 43 49.03 12.32 -33.79
CA PRO A 43 47.81 13.15 -33.95
C PRO A 43 47.62 13.85 -35.34
N ALA A 44 46.48 14.58 -35.48
CA ALA A 44 46.37 15.98 -35.95
C ALA A 44 45.36 16.31 -37.10
N ALA A 45 44.56 17.36 -36.81
CA ALA A 45 44.01 18.44 -37.65
C ALA A 45 42.76 18.27 -38.55
N SER A 46 41.80 19.17 -38.28
CA SER A 46 40.51 19.59 -38.90
C SER A 46 40.62 20.17 -40.35
N PRO A 47 39.53 20.55 -41.10
CA PRO A 47 38.19 20.99 -40.65
C PRO A 47 36.91 20.67 -41.50
N ARG A 48 35.76 20.96 -40.86
CA ARG A 48 34.43 21.43 -41.35
C ARG A 48 33.72 20.72 -42.53
N ALA A 49 32.56 20.14 -42.23
CA ALA A 49 31.29 20.40 -42.94
C ALA A 49 30.10 20.05 -42.04
N ALA A 50 29.16 20.99 -41.87
CA ALA A 50 27.89 20.79 -41.21
C ALA A 50 26.89 20.19 -42.21
N VAL A 51 26.13 19.18 -41.80
CA VAL A 51 24.94 18.71 -42.51
C VAL A 51 23.83 18.55 -41.47
N GLU A 52 22.88 19.47 -41.51
CA GLU A 52 21.57 19.31 -40.88
C GLU A 52 20.77 18.28 -41.69
N VAL A 53 20.23 17.27 -41.01
CA VAL A 53 19.22 16.37 -41.60
C VAL A 53 17.93 16.62 -40.84
N ALA A 54 17.04 17.38 -41.45
CA ALA A 54 15.64 17.47 -41.08
C ALA A 54 14.96 16.14 -41.48
N VAL A 55 14.27 15.51 -40.54
CA VAL A 55 13.35 14.40 -40.83
C VAL A 55 11.94 14.95 -40.69
N GLU A 56 11.26 15.09 -41.84
CA GLU A 56 9.84 15.42 -41.92
C GLU A 56 9.01 14.24 -41.41
N VAL A 57 8.05 14.56 -40.54
CA VAL A 57 7.00 13.65 -40.06
C VAL A 57 5.88 13.68 -41.10
N SER A 58 5.62 12.56 -41.77
CA SER A 58 4.48 12.42 -42.67
C SER A 58 3.26 11.87 -41.95
N ASP A 59 2.17 12.62 -42.05
CA ASP A 59 0.81 12.28 -41.62
C ASP A 59 0.36 10.95 -42.23
N LEU A 60 0.03 9.98 -41.36
CA LEU A 60 -0.56 8.71 -41.80
C LEU A 60 -2.09 8.79 -41.69
N GLU A 61 -2.71 9.13 -42.82
CA GLU A 61 -4.15 9.01 -43.04
C GLU A 61 -4.63 7.56 -42.84
N PHE A 62 -5.66 7.39 -42.02
CA PHE A 62 -6.32 6.12 -41.75
C PHE A 62 -7.07 5.65 -43.02
N LYS A 63 -6.43 4.81 -43.84
CA LYS A 63 -7.11 4.11 -44.93
C LYS A 63 -7.90 2.92 -44.39
N THR A 64 -9.21 3.08 -44.35
CA THR A 64 -10.18 2.00 -44.14
C THR A 64 -10.11 1.04 -45.33
N SER A 65 -9.44 -0.10 -45.16
CA SER A 65 -9.58 -1.25 -46.06
C SER A 65 -10.69 -2.15 -45.53
N VAL A 66 -11.87 -2.06 -46.15
CA VAL A 66 -12.94 -3.03 -45.95
C VAL A 66 -12.52 -4.32 -46.64
N VAL A 67 -11.97 -5.26 -45.86
CA VAL A 67 -11.84 -6.66 -46.27
C VAL A 67 -13.02 -7.41 -45.66
N ALA A 68 -13.95 -7.80 -46.52
CA ALA A 68 -15.06 -8.66 -46.16
C ALA A 68 -14.55 -10.06 -45.82
N GLY A 69 -14.95 -10.59 -44.66
CA GLY A 69 -14.77 -12.00 -44.30
C GLY A 69 -13.54 -12.29 -43.45
N GLY A 70 -13.56 -11.83 -42.20
CA GLY A 70 -12.69 -12.31 -41.13
C GLY A 70 -13.37 -12.01 -39.82
N SER A 71 -13.58 -13.03 -38.97
CA SER A 71 -14.09 -12.85 -37.62
C SER A 71 -13.16 -11.88 -36.90
N VAL A 72 -13.64 -10.65 -36.64
CA VAL A 72 -13.01 -9.75 -35.69
C VAL A 72 -13.13 -10.45 -34.34
N SER A 73 -12.05 -11.10 -33.90
CA SER A 73 -11.87 -11.40 -32.50
C SER A 73 -11.83 -10.05 -31.81
N VAL A 74 -12.97 -9.65 -31.24
CA VAL A 74 -13.02 -8.56 -30.29
C VAL A 74 -12.17 -9.03 -29.13
N GLU A 75 -10.89 -8.64 -29.13
CA GLU A 75 -10.04 -8.69 -27.93
C GLU A 75 -10.91 -8.14 -26.79
N PRO A 76 -11.15 -8.93 -25.72
CA PRO A 76 -12.00 -8.46 -24.63
C PRO A 76 -11.47 -7.10 -24.17
N GLN A 77 -12.36 -6.11 -24.05
CA GLN A 77 -11.98 -4.81 -23.52
C GLN A 77 -11.35 -5.05 -22.15
N HIS A 78 -10.03 -4.93 -22.09
CA HIS A 78 -9.28 -5.16 -20.87
C HIS A 78 -9.70 -4.08 -19.87
N PHE A 79 -10.16 -4.49 -18.69
CA PHE A 79 -10.49 -3.59 -17.58
C PHE A 79 -9.34 -2.61 -17.35
N VAL A 80 -9.65 -1.33 -17.15
CA VAL A 80 -8.65 -0.32 -16.78
C VAL A 80 -9.14 0.30 -15.48
N PRO A 81 -8.44 0.13 -14.36
CA PRO A 81 -8.90 0.66 -13.09
C PRO A 81 -8.87 2.18 -13.12
N ILE A 82 -9.91 2.78 -12.55
CA ILE A 82 -9.96 4.21 -12.26
C ILE A 82 -9.58 4.37 -10.81
N ILE A 83 -8.43 4.97 -10.56
CA ILE A 83 -7.84 5.07 -9.23
C ILE A 83 -8.28 6.39 -8.60
N ARG A 84 -8.90 6.28 -7.43
CA ARG A 84 -9.15 7.39 -6.51
C ARG A 84 -9.08 6.86 -5.10
N SER A 85 -8.56 7.65 -4.17
CA SER A 85 -8.46 7.20 -2.79
C SER A 85 -8.85 8.26 -1.77
N GLY A 86 -9.02 7.81 -0.54
CA GLY A 86 -9.15 8.66 0.62
C GLY A 86 -8.52 7.98 1.81
N SER A 87 -7.99 8.78 2.73
CA SER A 87 -7.34 8.28 3.94
C SER A 87 -7.81 9.02 5.17
N PHE A 88 -7.70 8.37 6.32
CA PHE A 88 -7.97 8.99 7.60
C PHE A 88 -6.99 8.46 8.64
N ALA A 89 -6.48 9.36 9.48
CA ALA A 89 -5.61 9.06 10.59
C ALA A 89 -6.13 9.72 11.88
N ASP A 90 -6.03 9.04 13.01
CA ASP A 90 -6.47 9.51 14.33
C ASP A 90 -5.59 8.89 15.41
N ILE A 91 -5.13 9.69 16.35
CA ILE A 91 -4.25 9.26 17.45
C ILE A 91 -4.91 8.22 18.37
N GLY A 92 -6.23 8.11 18.34
CA GLY A 92 -6.96 7.20 19.21
C GLY A 92 -6.76 7.57 20.69
N PRO A 93 -6.65 6.59 21.60
CA PRO A 93 -6.39 6.84 23.01
C PRO A 93 -4.90 6.89 23.36
N ARG A 94 -4.00 6.74 22.38
CA ARG A 94 -2.55 6.84 22.60
C ARG A 94 -2.15 8.28 22.95
N ARG A 95 -0.96 8.43 23.52
CA ARG A 95 -0.39 9.75 23.87
C ARG A 95 0.26 10.44 22.68
N ASP A 96 0.85 9.63 21.81
CA ASP A 96 1.62 10.04 20.66
C ASP A 96 1.01 9.40 19.41
N MET A 97 1.14 10.08 18.28
CA MET A 97 0.76 9.56 16.96
C MET A 97 2.05 9.08 16.29
N GLU A 98 2.23 7.75 16.24
CA GLU A 98 3.42 7.12 15.67
C GLU A 98 3.18 6.58 14.25
N ASP A 99 1.92 6.43 13.79
CA ASP A 99 1.67 6.06 12.40
C ASP A 99 1.92 7.21 11.42
N GLU A 100 2.34 6.82 10.21
CA GLU A 100 2.39 7.65 9.02
C GLU A 100 1.81 6.92 7.80
N HIS A 101 1.45 7.68 6.76
CA HIS A 101 0.98 7.08 5.51
C HIS A 101 1.25 7.91 4.27
N ILE A 102 1.41 7.25 3.12
CA ILE A 102 1.60 7.86 1.80
C ILE A 102 0.40 7.52 0.91
N ARG A 103 -0.03 8.52 0.12
CA ARG A 103 -1.17 8.41 -0.80
C ARG A 103 -0.85 9.15 -2.11
N VAL A 104 -0.56 8.40 -3.16
CA VAL A 104 -0.23 8.92 -4.49
C VAL A 104 -1.15 8.24 -5.51
N ASP A 105 -2.24 8.92 -5.88
CA ASP A 105 -3.22 8.40 -6.85
C ASP A 105 -2.73 8.44 -8.31
N ASP A 106 -1.72 9.27 -8.60
CA ASP A 106 -1.08 9.38 -9.91
C ASP A 106 0.44 9.39 -9.76
N LEU A 107 1.04 8.20 -9.83
CA LEU A 107 2.48 7.99 -9.77
C LEU A 107 3.19 8.46 -11.06
N SER A 108 2.49 8.51 -12.19
CA SER A 108 3.07 8.98 -13.46
C SER A 108 3.50 10.44 -13.40
N SER A 109 2.81 11.25 -12.60
CA SER A 109 3.21 12.64 -12.32
C SER A 109 4.59 12.74 -11.62
N HIS A 110 5.04 11.69 -10.93
CA HIS A 110 6.30 11.64 -10.20
C HIS A 110 7.42 10.98 -11.00
N LEU A 111 7.12 9.92 -11.76
CA LEU A 111 8.13 9.11 -12.47
C LEU A 111 8.26 9.44 -13.96
N GLY A 112 7.50 10.42 -14.46
CA GLY A 112 7.35 10.70 -15.88
C GLY A 112 6.22 9.88 -16.50
N SER A 113 5.90 10.17 -17.77
CA SER A 113 4.70 9.66 -18.46
C SER A 113 4.70 8.14 -18.64
N LEU A 114 4.37 7.39 -17.60
CA LEU A 114 3.92 6.00 -17.69
C LEU A 114 2.64 5.98 -18.54
N LEU A 115 2.57 5.09 -19.53
CA LEU A 115 1.43 5.00 -20.45
C LEU A 115 0.19 4.32 -19.82
N MET A 116 0.15 4.18 -18.49
CA MET A 116 -0.88 3.42 -17.78
C MET A 116 -1.18 4.00 -16.40
N PRO A 117 -2.40 3.74 -15.87
CA PRO A 117 -2.74 4.10 -14.50
C PRO A 117 -1.69 3.56 -13.54
N SER A 118 -1.16 4.42 -12.69
CA SER A 118 -0.17 4.03 -11.70
C SER A 118 -0.38 4.79 -10.41
N ALA A 119 -0.31 4.09 -9.29
CA ALA A 119 -0.54 4.67 -7.97
C ALA A 119 0.28 3.94 -6.92
N PHE A 120 0.65 4.66 -5.87
CA PHE A 120 1.43 4.13 -4.77
C PHE A 120 0.88 4.57 -3.42
N TYR A 121 0.79 3.62 -2.51
CA TYR A 121 0.29 3.82 -1.16
C TYR A 121 1.19 3.13 -0.16
N GLY A 122 1.28 3.70 1.04
CA GLY A 122 2.02 3.12 2.14
C GLY A 122 1.36 3.42 3.48
N VAL A 123 1.35 2.46 4.40
CA VAL A 123 1.03 2.65 5.81
C VAL A 123 2.23 2.17 6.62
N PHE A 124 2.64 3.01 7.56
CA PHE A 124 3.81 2.82 8.42
C PHE A 124 3.36 2.99 9.86
N ASP A 125 3.15 1.88 10.56
CA ASP A 125 2.77 1.88 11.99
C ASP A 125 4.05 1.89 12.82
N GLY A 126 4.36 3.04 13.41
CA GLY A 126 5.61 3.29 14.12
C GLY A 126 5.56 2.80 15.57
N HIS A 127 6.71 2.40 16.10
CA HIS A 127 6.86 2.06 17.51
C HIS A 127 8.25 2.44 18.04
N GLY A 128 8.33 2.70 19.35
CA GLY A 128 9.57 3.17 19.97
C GLY A 128 9.91 4.62 19.59
N GLY A 129 8.90 5.40 19.20
CA GLY A 129 9.01 6.74 18.63
C GLY A 129 8.46 6.82 17.20
N SER A 130 8.00 8.00 16.79
CA SER A 130 7.46 8.26 15.45
C SER A 130 8.54 8.39 14.36
N ASP A 131 9.82 8.42 14.73
CA ASP A 131 10.92 8.81 13.82
C ASP A 131 11.08 7.86 12.63
N ALA A 132 10.94 6.54 12.84
CA ALA A 132 11.08 5.55 11.78
C ALA A 132 9.94 5.65 10.75
N ALA A 133 8.69 5.76 11.20
CA ALA A 133 7.53 5.96 10.33
C ALA A 133 7.59 7.32 9.60
N THR A 134 8.03 8.38 10.30
CA THR A 134 8.26 9.72 9.72
C THR A 134 9.34 9.69 8.64
N TYR A 135 10.42 8.96 8.87
CA TYR A 135 11.47 8.78 7.87
C TYR A 135 10.90 8.10 6.61
N MET A 136 10.12 7.03 6.78
CA MET A 136 9.48 6.36 5.66
C MET A 136 8.53 7.29 4.89
N LYS A 137 7.74 8.09 5.59
CA LYS A 137 6.87 9.12 4.98
C LYS A 137 7.64 10.08 4.08
N GLN A 138 8.84 10.49 4.49
CA GLN A 138 9.67 11.46 3.77
C GLN A 138 10.47 10.83 2.63
N HIS A 139 10.89 9.58 2.77
CA HIS A 139 11.88 8.97 1.89
C HIS A 139 11.37 7.82 1.02
N ALA A 140 10.16 7.29 1.25
CA ALA A 140 9.69 6.13 0.48
C ALA A 140 9.63 6.39 -1.03
N MET A 141 9.17 7.56 -1.49
CA MET A 141 9.14 7.86 -2.93
C MET A 141 10.52 7.75 -3.57
N ARG A 142 11.54 8.26 -2.88
CA ARG A 142 12.92 8.17 -3.32
C ARG A 142 13.43 6.73 -3.29
N ILE A 143 13.25 6.02 -2.18
CA ILE A 143 13.78 4.65 -1.98
C ILE A 143 13.16 3.64 -2.95
N PHE A 144 11.85 3.73 -3.17
CA PHE A 144 11.09 2.79 -3.97
C PHE A 144 11.18 3.06 -5.47
N PHE A 145 11.43 4.31 -5.89
CA PHE A 145 11.34 4.67 -7.30
C PHE A 145 12.55 5.45 -7.84
N GLU A 146 12.97 6.54 -7.19
CA GLU A 146 14.04 7.41 -7.73
C GLU A 146 15.42 6.73 -7.66
N ASP A 147 15.74 6.14 -6.51
CA ASP A 147 17.00 5.41 -6.27
C ASP A 147 16.95 3.97 -6.86
N ALA A 148 15.80 3.55 -7.39
CA ALA A 148 15.53 2.15 -7.70
C ALA A 148 15.77 1.72 -9.16
N GLU A 149 16.23 2.60 -10.06
CA GLU A 149 16.30 2.33 -11.51
C GLU A 149 14.99 1.70 -12.02
N PHE A 150 13.84 2.28 -11.63
CA PHE A 150 12.53 1.70 -11.90
C PHE A 150 12.33 1.45 -13.40
N PRO A 151 11.91 0.24 -13.82
CA PRO A 151 11.87 -0.13 -15.23
C PRO A 151 10.85 0.73 -15.96
N GLN A 152 11.25 1.28 -17.11
CA GLN A 152 10.32 1.89 -18.05
C GLN A 152 9.93 0.84 -19.09
N ALA A 153 8.67 0.43 -19.06
CA ALA A 153 8.10 -0.43 -20.10
C ALA A 153 6.78 0.14 -20.59
N SER A 154 6.52 -0.01 -21.90
CA SER A 154 5.24 0.32 -22.50
C SER A 154 4.20 -0.79 -22.33
N LEU A 155 4.65 -2.01 -21.97
CA LEU A 155 3.82 -3.18 -21.75
C LEU A 155 4.20 -3.83 -20.42
N VAL A 156 3.19 -4.18 -19.62
CA VAL A 156 3.35 -4.97 -18.40
C VAL A 156 3.23 -6.44 -18.79
N ASP A 157 4.36 -7.10 -18.89
CA ASP A 157 4.45 -8.56 -19.03
C ASP A 157 4.96 -9.20 -17.72
N GLU A 158 5.03 -10.52 -17.70
CA GLU A 158 5.46 -11.26 -16.52
C GLU A 158 6.88 -10.89 -16.09
N MET A 159 7.79 -10.66 -17.05
CA MET A 159 9.18 -10.30 -16.78
C MET A 159 9.30 -8.90 -16.16
N PHE A 160 8.54 -7.93 -16.68
CA PHE A 160 8.44 -6.60 -16.08
C PHE A 160 7.92 -6.70 -14.64
N THR A 161 6.92 -7.54 -14.43
CA THR A 161 6.28 -7.68 -13.14
C THR A 161 7.18 -8.33 -12.10
N GLU A 162 7.89 -9.41 -12.44
CA GLU A 162 8.94 -10.02 -11.61
C GLU A 162 10.06 -9.02 -11.27
N CYS A 163 10.44 -8.17 -12.24
CA CYS A 163 11.42 -7.11 -12.01
C CYS A 163 10.92 -6.10 -10.97
N VAL A 164 9.67 -5.64 -11.09
CA VAL A 164 9.04 -4.73 -10.13
C VAL A 164 8.92 -5.39 -8.75
N GLU A 165 8.50 -6.65 -8.65
CA GLU A 165 8.44 -7.39 -7.38
C GLU A 165 9.80 -7.41 -6.68
N ASN A 166 10.87 -7.72 -7.40
CA ASN A 166 12.22 -7.72 -6.87
C ASN A 166 12.70 -6.32 -6.46
N LEU A 167 12.29 -5.28 -7.19
CA LEU A 167 12.60 -3.90 -6.83
C LEU A 167 11.92 -3.45 -5.54
N ILE A 168 10.64 -3.79 -5.37
CA ILE A 168 9.89 -3.52 -4.15
C ILE A 168 10.48 -4.29 -2.97
N PHE A 169 10.83 -5.57 -3.16
CA PHE A 169 11.52 -6.35 -2.13
C PHE A 169 12.84 -5.69 -1.71
N LYS A 170 13.68 -5.30 -2.67
CA LYS A 170 14.94 -4.59 -2.40
C LYS A 170 14.72 -3.22 -1.76
N ALA A 171 13.65 -2.52 -2.08
CA ALA A 171 13.33 -1.21 -1.51
C ALA A 171 13.09 -1.31 0.01
N PHE A 172 12.42 -2.36 0.49
CA PHE A 172 12.29 -2.62 1.94
C PHE A 172 13.66 -2.81 2.61
N LEU A 173 14.56 -3.59 1.99
CA LEU A 173 15.90 -3.81 2.53
C LEU A 173 16.76 -2.54 2.53
N ARG A 174 16.66 -1.72 1.47
CA ARG A 174 17.32 -0.41 1.41
C ARG A 174 16.77 0.55 2.45
N ALA A 175 15.45 0.58 2.64
CA ALA A 175 14.81 1.40 3.66
C ALA A 175 15.30 1.02 5.05
N ASP A 176 15.40 -0.28 5.33
CA ASP A 176 15.89 -0.77 6.61
C ASP A 176 17.34 -0.34 6.90
N LEU A 177 18.22 -0.48 5.90
CA LEU A 177 19.61 -0.02 6.00
C LEU A 177 19.70 1.50 6.14
N ALA A 178 18.87 2.25 5.41
CA ALA A 178 18.84 3.70 5.48
C ALA A 178 18.42 4.21 6.87
N LEU A 179 17.48 3.52 7.53
CA LEU A 179 17.14 3.78 8.94
C LEU A 179 18.31 3.47 9.89
N ALA A 180 19.10 2.42 9.60
CA ALA A 180 20.28 2.05 10.40
C ALA A 180 21.40 3.10 10.33
N ASP A 181 21.59 3.66 9.13
CA ASP A 181 22.66 4.61 8.81
C ASP A 181 22.32 6.04 9.26
N ASP A 182 21.05 6.34 9.55
CA ASP A 182 20.62 7.64 10.05
C ASP A 182 20.91 7.79 11.54
N SER A 183 21.89 8.64 11.86
CA SER A 183 22.32 8.90 13.25
C SER A 183 21.28 9.58 14.14
N ILE A 184 20.20 10.13 13.57
CA ILE A 184 19.13 10.80 14.32
C ILE A 184 18.15 9.76 14.85
N ILE A 185 17.93 8.68 14.11
CA ILE A 185 16.93 7.66 14.44
C ILE A 185 17.46 6.75 15.54
N ASN A 186 16.66 6.58 16.59
CA ASN A 186 16.99 5.63 17.65
C ASN A 186 16.98 4.21 17.09
N ARG A 187 18.01 3.42 17.42
CA ARG A 187 18.14 2.02 16.98
C ARG A 187 17.04 1.10 17.50
N SER A 188 16.34 1.49 18.57
CA SER A 188 15.16 0.80 19.09
C SER A 188 13.84 1.32 18.53
N ALA A 189 13.86 2.32 17.64
CA ALA A 189 12.68 2.77 16.91
C ALA A 189 12.51 1.92 15.66
N GLY A 190 11.27 1.59 15.36
CA GLY A 190 10.92 0.80 14.20
C GLY A 190 9.56 1.20 13.65
N THR A 191 9.23 0.62 12.51
CA THR A 191 7.92 0.75 11.91
C THR A 191 7.57 -0.52 11.15
N THR A 192 6.31 -0.92 11.22
CA THR A 192 5.77 -1.80 10.19
C THR A 192 5.77 -1.06 8.85
N ALA A 193 5.66 -1.79 7.76
CA ALA A 193 5.53 -1.21 6.43
C ALA A 193 4.63 -2.08 5.57
N LEU A 194 3.53 -1.50 5.11
CA LEU A 194 2.67 -2.09 4.10
C LEU A 194 2.55 -1.12 2.93
N THR A 195 2.92 -1.58 1.73
CA THR A 195 2.82 -0.80 0.50
C THR A 195 1.90 -1.46 -0.50
N ALA A 196 1.13 -0.65 -1.24
CA ALA A 196 0.35 -1.08 -2.39
C ALA A 196 0.76 -0.28 -3.63
N LEU A 197 1.14 -0.98 -4.69
CA LEU A 197 1.52 -0.41 -5.98
C LEU A 197 0.54 -0.91 -7.05
N VAL A 198 -0.07 0.02 -7.78
CA VAL A 198 -0.89 -0.27 -8.94
C VAL A 198 -0.11 0.12 -10.19
N LEU A 199 -0.01 -0.79 -11.17
CA LEU A 199 0.59 -0.55 -12.49
C LEU A 199 -0.31 -1.14 -13.59
N GLY A 200 -1.03 -0.28 -14.30
CA GLY A 200 -2.07 -0.70 -15.22
C GLY A 200 -3.17 -1.43 -14.46
N ARG A 201 -3.22 -2.76 -14.58
CA ARG A 201 -4.13 -3.64 -13.82
C ARG A 201 -3.44 -4.44 -12.72
N GLU A 202 -2.11 -4.48 -12.71
CA GLU A 202 -1.41 -5.27 -11.71
C GLU A 202 -1.46 -4.52 -10.37
N LEU A 203 -1.97 -5.21 -9.35
CA LEU A 203 -1.91 -4.77 -7.96
C LEU A 203 -0.84 -5.61 -7.25
N LEU A 204 0.17 -4.93 -6.73
CA LEU A 204 1.21 -5.50 -5.91
C LEU A 204 1.07 -4.98 -4.48
N VAL A 205 0.96 -5.89 -3.51
CA VAL A 205 0.96 -5.56 -2.08
C VAL A 205 2.18 -6.20 -1.44
N ALA A 206 2.96 -5.42 -0.70
CA ALA A 206 4.11 -5.87 0.07
C ALA A 206 3.90 -5.51 1.54
N ASN A 207 4.05 -6.48 2.44
CA ASN A 207 3.85 -6.30 3.88
C ASN A 207 5.04 -6.80 4.71
N ALA A 208 5.49 -5.99 5.66
CA ALA A 208 6.40 -6.37 6.74
C ALA A 208 5.86 -5.78 8.06
N GLY A 209 5.31 -6.64 8.92
CA GLY A 209 4.60 -6.26 10.14
C GLY A 209 3.14 -6.69 10.13
N ASP A 210 2.30 -6.06 10.96
CA ASP A 210 0.90 -6.42 11.20
C ASP A 210 -0.11 -5.35 10.75
N CYS A 211 0.34 -4.39 9.95
CA CYS A 211 -0.55 -3.74 8.98
C CYS A 211 -1.17 -4.79 8.04
N ARG A 212 -2.36 -4.50 7.52
CA ARG A 212 -3.09 -5.41 6.61
C ARG A 212 -3.72 -4.71 5.43
N ALA A 213 -3.74 -5.43 4.31
CA ALA A 213 -4.40 -5.08 3.05
C ALA A 213 -5.52 -6.08 2.74
N VAL A 214 -6.72 -5.56 2.47
CA VAL A 214 -7.92 -6.36 2.17
C VAL A 214 -8.60 -5.81 0.94
N LEU A 215 -8.70 -6.62 -0.11
CA LEU A 215 -9.39 -6.30 -1.34
C LEU A 215 -10.87 -6.67 -1.24
N CYS A 216 -11.76 -5.79 -1.68
CA CYS A 216 -13.16 -6.09 -1.90
C CYS A 216 -13.38 -6.59 -3.32
N ARG A 217 -13.67 -7.88 -3.48
CA ARG A 217 -14.08 -8.49 -4.75
C ARG A 217 -15.55 -8.87 -4.70
N LYS A 218 -16.40 -8.20 -5.47
CA LYS A 218 -17.87 -8.39 -5.48
C LYS A 218 -18.53 -8.27 -4.09
N GLY A 219 -17.86 -7.65 -3.12
CA GLY A 219 -18.32 -7.53 -1.74
C GLY A 219 -17.72 -8.48 -0.73
N GLU A 220 -16.94 -9.44 -1.19
CA GLU A 220 -16.22 -10.38 -0.35
C GLU A 220 -14.81 -9.87 -0.10
N ALA A 221 -14.34 -10.04 1.13
CA ALA A 221 -12.98 -9.74 1.52
C ALA A 221 -12.00 -10.80 0.98
N VAL A 222 -10.97 -10.32 0.30
CA VAL A 222 -9.84 -11.11 -0.18
C VAL A 222 -8.59 -10.56 0.50
N GLU A 223 -7.93 -11.40 1.30
CA GLU A 223 -6.67 -11.03 1.96
C GLU A 223 -5.58 -10.81 0.90
N MET A 224 -4.97 -9.62 0.93
CA MET A 224 -3.84 -9.23 0.07
C MET A 224 -2.52 -9.18 0.84
N SER A 225 -2.56 -9.46 2.13
CA SER A 225 -1.38 -9.59 3.00
C SER A 225 -1.70 -10.51 4.17
N ARG A 226 -0.67 -10.94 4.89
CA ARG A 226 -0.78 -11.61 6.18
C ARG A 226 -0.02 -10.84 7.23
N ASP A 227 -0.59 -10.72 8.42
CA ASP A 227 0.10 -10.10 9.56
C ASP A 227 1.31 -10.94 9.96
N HIS A 228 2.40 -10.27 10.28
CA HIS A 228 3.63 -10.88 10.74
C HIS A 228 3.76 -10.77 12.25
N ARG A 229 3.00 -11.61 12.97
CA ARG A 229 2.97 -11.64 14.43
C ARG A 229 3.64 -12.89 15.00
N PRO A 230 4.22 -12.83 16.22
CA PRO A 230 4.79 -13.98 16.92
C PRO A 230 3.84 -15.14 17.14
N THR A 231 2.54 -14.87 17.14
CA THR A 231 1.47 -15.85 17.34
C THR A 231 1.18 -16.68 16.08
N TYR A 232 1.69 -16.29 14.92
CA TYR A 232 1.43 -16.98 13.66
C TYR A 232 2.46 -18.10 13.44
N ASP A 233 1.98 -19.31 13.14
CA ASP A 233 2.81 -20.52 13.14
C ASP A 233 4.04 -20.46 12.22
N ALA A 234 3.90 -19.84 11.04
CA ALA A 234 5.01 -19.68 10.10
C ALA A 234 6.10 -18.75 10.65
N GLU A 235 5.69 -17.60 11.20
CA GLU A 235 6.61 -16.63 11.80
C GLU A 235 7.24 -17.16 13.08
N ARG A 236 6.44 -17.80 13.95
CA ARG A 236 6.95 -18.44 15.16
C ARG A 236 8.03 -19.47 14.84
N ARG A 237 7.83 -20.30 13.81
CA ARG A 237 8.83 -21.28 13.37
C ARG A 237 10.11 -20.60 12.89
N ARG A 238 9.99 -19.59 12.01
CA ARG A 238 11.13 -18.81 11.49
C ARG A 238 11.94 -18.17 12.62
N VAL A 239 11.26 -17.56 13.59
CA VAL A 239 11.90 -16.93 14.76
C VAL A 239 12.69 -17.94 15.57
N LEU A 240 12.13 -19.12 15.86
CA LEU A 240 12.82 -20.17 16.61
C LEU A 240 14.02 -20.74 15.83
N GLU A 241 13.89 -20.91 14.52
CA GLU A 241 14.96 -21.41 13.63
C GLU A 241 16.12 -20.42 13.49
N SER A 242 15.85 -19.12 13.64
CA SER A 242 16.86 -18.05 13.66
C SER A 242 17.45 -17.78 15.06
N GLY A 243 17.10 -18.60 16.07
CA GLY A 243 17.65 -18.51 17.42
C GLY A 243 16.96 -17.51 18.33
N GLY A 244 15.84 -16.92 17.90
CA GLY A 244 14.96 -16.11 18.75
C GLY A 244 14.00 -16.97 19.58
N TYR A 245 13.18 -16.31 20.39
CA TYR A 245 12.14 -16.95 21.20
C TYR A 245 10.88 -16.09 21.27
N ILE A 246 9.75 -16.69 21.62
CA ILE A 246 8.49 -15.97 21.86
C ILE A 246 8.14 -16.07 23.35
N GLU A 247 7.94 -14.92 23.99
CA GLU A 247 7.54 -14.79 25.38
C GLU A 247 6.27 -13.93 25.44
N ASP A 248 5.19 -14.47 26.02
CA ASP A 248 3.88 -13.80 26.14
C ASP A 248 3.31 -13.17 24.85
N GLY A 249 3.64 -13.75 23.69
CA GLY A 249 3.20 -13.24 22.38
C GLY A 249 4.12 -12.19 21.77
N TYR A 250 5.29 -11.94 22.38
CA TYR A 250 6.28 -10.98 21.91
C TYR A 250 7.56 -11.67 21.44
N LEU A 251 8.11 -11.19 20.32
CA LEU A 251 9.43 -11.55 19.79
C LEU A 251 10.52 -11.15 20.79
N ASN A 252 11.28 -12.14 21.26
CA ASN A 252 12.32 -12.00 22.28
C ASN A 252 11.85 -11.24 23.53
N GLY A 253 10.54 -11.31 23.85
CA GLY A 253 9.92 -10.58 24.96
C GLY A 253 9.77 -9.07 24.74
N VAL A 254 10.01 -8.55 23.52
CA VAL A 254 10.05 -7.10 23.24
C VAL A 254 8.98 -6.65 22.24
N LEU A 255 8.91 -7.23 21.04
CA LEU A 255 8.06 -6.71 19.95
C LEU A 255 6.83 -7.59 19.67
N SER A 256 5.68 -6.98 19.41
CA SER A 256 4.44 -7.66 18.98
C SER A 256 4.45 -8.10 17.52
N VAL A 257 5.49 -7.71 16.76
CA VAL A 257 5.70 -8.05 15.35
C VAL A 257 6.97 -8.87 15.17
N THR A 258 7.01 -9.67 14.10
CA THR A 258 8.19 -10.47 13.71
C THR A 258 8.92 -9.91 12.50
N ARG A 259 8.34 -8.92 11.83
CA ARG A 259 8.97 -8.19 10.72
C ARG A 259 8.72 -6.69 10.87
N ALA A 260 9.74 -5.89 10.67
CA ALA A 260 9.70 -4.43 10.76
C ALA A 260 10.92 -3.79 10.08
N LEU A 261 10.77 -2.55 9.66
CA LEU A 261 11.89 -1.66 9.31
C LEU A 261 12.41 -1.00 10.59
N GLY A 262 13.72 -0.78 10.72
CA GLY A 262 14.33 -0.27 11.95
C GLY A 262 14.59 -1.39 12.97
N ASP A 263 14.45 -1.08 14.27
CA ASP A 263 14.68 -2.02 15.39
C ASP A 263 16.04 -2.74 15.32
N TRP A 264 17.07 -2.02 14.91
CA TRP A 264 18.40 -2.57 14.67
C TRP A 264 19.08 -3.13 15.92
N ASP A 265 18.58 -2.82 17.11
CA ASP A 265 19.04 -3.46 18.36
C ASP A 265 18.54 -4.91 18.52
N LEU A 266 17.51 -5.31 17.78
CA LEU A 266 16.94 -6.67 17.77
C LEU A 266 17.35 -7.48 16.53
N LYS A 267 18.04 -6.84 15.57
CA LYS A 267 18.51 -7.48 14.34
C LYS A 267 19.93 -8.02 14.50
N LEU A 268 20.15 -9.21 13.96
CA LEU A 268 21.50 -9.78 13.85
C LEU A 268 22.26 -9.17 12.66
N PRO A 269 23.61 -9.28 12.63
CA PRO A 269 24.41 -8.73 11.55
C PRO A 269 23.94 -9.18 10.17
N GLN A 270 24.01 -8.27 9.20
CA GLN A 270 23.54 -8.51 7.83
C GLN A 270 24.08 -9.84 7.27
N GLY A 271 23.19 -10.63 6.68
CA GLY A 271 23.50 -11.97 6.17
C GLY A 271 23.37 -13.10 7.20
N SER A 272 23.09 -12.79 8.47
CA SER A 272 22.72 -13.78 9.49
C SER A 272 21.21 -14.00 9.49
N ALA A 273 20.77 -15.22 9.79
CA ALA A 273 19.35 -15.48 10.05
C ALA A 273 18.91 -14.73 11.32
N SER A 274 18.11 -13.68 11.16
CA SER A 274 17.68 -12.81 12.26
C SER A 274 16.24 -13.12 12.70
N PRO A 275 15.93 -13.10 14.02
CA PRO A 275 14.56 -13.24 14.52
C PRO A 275 13.63 -12.14 14.02
N LEU A 276 14.10 -10.89 14.02
CA LEU A 276 13.43 -9.75 13.38
C LEU A 276 14.02 -9.52 11.99
N ILE A 277 13.17 -9.36 10.97
CA ILE A 277 13.60 -9.17 9.57
C ILE A 277 12.83 -8.02 8.91
N ALA A 278 13.39 -7.43 7.85
CA ALA A 278 12.75 -6.35 7.07
C ALA A 278 12.08 -6.86 5.78
N GLU A 279 12.33 -8.12 5.44
CA GLU A 279 11.88 -8.79 4.22
C GLU A 279 10.34 -8.83 4.15
N PRO A 280 9.73 -8.19 3.14
CA PRO A 280 8.29 -8.23 2.99
C PRO A 280 7.82 -9.56 2.42
N GLU A 281 6.59 -9.94 2.75
CA GLU A 281 5.81 -10.88 1.93
C GLU A 281 5.10 -10.07 0.84
N ILE A 282 5.22 -10.50 -0.42
CA ILE A 282 4.63 -9.84 -1.58
C ILE A 282 3.52 -10.71 -2.16
N GLN A 283 2.35 -10.11 -2.39
CA GLN A 283 1.22 -10.72 -3.08
C GLN A 283 0.84 -9.87 -4.29
N ARG A 284 0.65 -10.56 -5.42
CA ARG A 284 0.25 -9.96 -6.69
C ARG A 284 -1.07 -10.52 -7.19
N ILE A 285 -1.89 -9.64 -7.77
CA ILE A 285 -3.04 -10.04 -8.60
C ILE A 285 -3.19 -9.10 -9.80
N THR A 286 -3.85 -9.61 -10.85
CA THR A 286 -4.42 -8.78 -11.91
C THR A 286 -5.82 -8.33 -11.50
N LEU A 287 -6.04 -7.02 -11.45
CA LEU A 287 -7.35 -6.42 -11.19
C LEU A 287 -8.33 -6.68 -12.34
N THR A 288 -9.59 -6.89 -11.96
CA THR A 288 -10.74 -7.15 -12.82
C THR A 288 -11.87 -6.19 -12.46
N GLU A 289 -12.92 -6.14 -13.29
CA GLU A 289 -14.14 -5.37 -13.01
C GLU A 289 -14.87 -5.78 -11.72
N ASP A 290 -14.54 -6.96 -11.18
CA ASP A 290 -15.08 -7.45 -9.91
C ASP A 290 -14.40 -6.83 -8.68
N ASP A 291 -13.23 -6.22 -8.88
CA ASP A 291 -12.41 -5.62 -7.83
C ASP A 291 -12.85 -4.17 -7.59
N GLU A 292 -13.54 -3.95 -6.48
CA GLU A 292 -14.23 -2.68 -6.25
C GLU A 292 -13.30 -1.65 -5.57
N PHE A 293 -12.60 -2.07 -4.51
CA PHE A 293 -11.66 -1.24 -3.75
C PHE A 293 -10.70 -2.09 -2.89
N LEU A 294 -9.56 -1.52 -2.52
CA LEU A 294 -8.61 -2.03 -1.52
C LEU A 294 -8.70 -1.19 -0.25
N ILE A 295 -8.65 -1.84 0.92
CA ILE A 295 -8.44 -1.19 2.22
C ILE A 295 -7.05 -1.57 2.70
N ILE A 296 -6.25 -0.58 3.10
CA ILE A 296 -5.00 -0.81 3.83
C ILE A 296 -5.02 -0.03 5.14
N GLY A 297 -4.46 -0.57 6.21
CA GLY A 297 -4.42 0.12 7.51
C GLY A 297 -3.54 -0.57 8.55
N CYS A 298 -3.32 0.11 9.68
CA CYS A 298 -2.60 -0.39 10.85
C CYS A 298 -3.45 -1.32 11.71
N ASP A 299 -2.83 -1.98 12.69
CA ASP A 299 -3.50 -2.95 13.56
C ASP A 299 -4.58 -2.31 14.46
N GLY A 300 -4.51 -1.00 14.70
CA GLY A 300 -5.57 -0.23 15.36
C GLY A 300 -6.95 -0.35 14.70
N ILE A 301 -7.00 -0.73 13.42
CA ILE A 301 -8.22 -1.14 12.71
C ILE A 301 -8.47 -2.65 12.85
N TRP A 302 -7.46 -3.47 12.56
CA TRP A 302 -7.60 -4.92 12.35
C TRP A 302 -7.71 -5.75 13.63
N ASP A 303 -7.27 -5.22 14.76
CA ASP A 303 -7.37 -5.87 16.08
C ASP A 303 -8.81 -5.92 16.58
N VAL A 304 -9.63 -4.97 16.15
CA VAL A 304 -11.02 -4.84 16.61
C VAL A 304 -12.04 -5.17 15.53
N MET A 305 -11.62 -5.34 14.28
CA MET A 305 -12.51 -5.54 13.14
C MET A 305 -12.00 -6.62 12.19
N THR A 306 -12.90 -7.51 11.77
CA THR A 306 -12.57 -8.48 10.72
C THR A 306 -12.50 -7.84 9.34
N SER A 307 -11.74 -8.44 8.44
CA SER A 307 -11.61 -8.02 7.04
C SER A 307 -12.98 -7.87 6.35
N GLN A 308 -13.91 -8.81 6.58
CA GLN A 308 -15.26 -8.75 6.00
C GLN A 308 -16.12 -7.63 6.60
N GLN A 309 -15.98 -7.33 7.90
CA GLN A 309 -16.66 -6.20 8.52
C GLN A 309 -16.17 -4.87 7.95
N ALA A 310 -14.85 -4.73 7.74
CA ALA A 310 -14.26 -3.54 7.13
C ALA A 310 -14.75 -3.34 5.69
N VAL A 311 -14.67 -4.39 4.85
CA VAL A 311 -15.20 -4.38 3.48
C VAL A 311 -16.68 -4.02 3.46
N THR A 312 -17.49 -4.64 4.32
CA THR A 312 -18.94 -4.35 4.39
C THR A 312 -19.21 -2.90 4.77
N THR A 313 -18.43 -2.33 5.68
CA THR A 313 -18.57 -0.94 6.15
C THR A 313 -18.21 0.05 5.05
N VAL A 314 -17.04 -0.10 4.43
CA VAL A 314 -16.58 0.75 3.33
C VAL A 314 -17.51 0.66 2.14
N ARG A 315 -17.91 -0.55 1.73
CA ARG A 315 -18.83 -0.76 0.60
C ARG A 315 -20.19 -0.08 0.84
N LYS A 316 -20.71 -0.11 2.07
CA LYS A 316 -21.95 0.61 2.45
C LYS A 316 -21.76 2.13 2.42
N GLY A 317 -20.59 2.65 2.80
CA GLY A 317 -20.26 4.07 2.69
C GLY A 317 -20.21 4.53 1.24
N LEU A 318 -19.45 3.82 0.40
CA LEU A 318 -19.31 4.12 -1.03
C LEU A 318 -20.67 4.11 -1.75
N ARG A 319 -21.57 3.17 -1.44
CA ARG A 319 -22.93 3.19 -1.99
C ARG A 319 -23.79 4.37 -1.52
N ARG A 320 -23.53 4.93 -0.34
CA ARG A 320 -24.32 6.03 0.22
C ARG A 320 -23.88 7.40 -0.29
N HIS A 321 -22.59 7.61 -0.45
CA HIS A 321 -22.03 8.94 -0.72
C HIS A 321 -20.83 8.94 -1.67
N ASP A 322 -20.35 7.78 -2.10
CA ASP A 322 -19.26 7.59 -3.07
C ASP A 322 -17.96 8.36 -2.76
N ASP A 323 -17.66 8.54 -1.48
CA ASP A 323 -16.51 9.31 -0.98
C ASP A 323 -15.57 8.39 -0.17
N PRO A 324 -14.38 8.06 -0.69
CA PRO A 324 -13.46 7.14 -0.04
C PRO A 324 -12.82 7.73 1.23
N GLU A 325 -12.65 9.06 1.31
CA GLU A 325 -12.10 9.73 2.49
C GLU A 325 -13.09 9.66 3.64
N ARG A 326 -14.37 9.91 3.35
CA ARG A 326 -15.44 9.70 4.33
C ARG A 326 -15.56 8.23 4.74
N CYS A 327 -15.38 7.28 3.82
CA CYS A 327 -15.38 5.85 4.17
C CYS A 327 -14.23 5.49 5.10
N ALA A 328 -13.02 5.98 4.83
CA ALA A 328 -11.85 5.79 5.68
C ALA A 328 -12.12 6.32 7.11
N ARG A 329 -12.68 7.53 7.22
CA ARG A 329 -13.09 8.09 8.52
C ARG A 329 -14.16 7.25 9.21
N GLU A 330 -15.20 6.83 8.51
CA GLU A 330 -16.27 6.02 9.09
C GLU A 330 -15.74 4.66 9.59
N LEU A 331 -14.78 4.05 8.89
CA LEU A 331 -14.12 2.82 9.33
C LEU A 331 -13.30 3.02 10.61
N ALA A 332 -12.48 4.08 10.69
CA ALA A 332 -11.72 4.40 11.88
C ALA A 332 -12.63 4.74 13.08
N MET A 333 -13.74 5.45 12.86
CA MET A 333 -14.70 5.73 13.90
C MET A 333 -15.42 4.46 14.40
N GLU A 334 -15.65 3.49 13.51
CA GLU A 334 -16.17 2.18 13.91
C GLU A 334 -15.15 1.40 14.74
N ALA A 335 -13.85 1.44 14.41
CA ALA A 335 -12.80 0.85 15.24
C ALA A 335 -12.74 1.51 16.64
N LYS A 336 -12.88 2.84 16.73
CA LYS A 336 -13.02 3.56 18.01
C LYS A 336 -14.26 3.12 18.79
N ARG A 337 -15.39 2.89 18.11
CA ARG A 337 -16.62 2.37 18.73
C ARG A 337 -16.44 0.95 19.27
N LEU A 338 -15.61 0.14 18.60
CA LEU A 338 -15.19 -1.20 19.02
C LEU A 338 -14.07 -1.17 20.06
N GLN A 339 -13.74 0.01 20.58
CA GLN A 339 -12.79 0.23 21.67
C GLN A 339 -11.35 -0.17 21.31
N THR A 340 -10.88 0.18 20.12
CA THR A 340 -9.44 0.11 19.83
C THR A 340 -8.65 0.97 20.81
N PHE A 341 -7.46 0.47 21.17
CA PHE A 341 -6.53 1.14 22.07
C PHE A 341 -5.34 1.76 21.35
N ASP A 342 -5.36 1.78 20.01
CA ASP A 342 -4.21 2.18 19.21
C ASP A 342 -4.39 3.49 18.42
N ASN A 343 -3.29 3.95 17.81
CA ASN A 343 -3.35 4.84 16.66
C ASN A 343 -4.16 4.17 15.55
N LEU A 344 -4.79 4.99 14.71
CA LEU A 344 -5.63 4.50 13.63
C LEU A 344 -5.20 5.17 12.34
N THR A 345 -4.84 4.37 11.35
CA THR A 345 -4.55 4.81 9.99
C THR A 345 -5.20 3.87 8.99
N VAL A 346 -5.94 4.43 8.05
CA VAL A 346 -6.60 3.69 6.98
C VAL A 346 -6.55 4.46 5.67
N ILE A 347 -6.33 3.74 4.58
CA ILE A 347 -6.52 4.22 3.20
C ILE A 347 -7.52 3.31 2.50
N VAL A 348 -8.50 3.92 1.84
CA VAL A 348 -9.46 3.26 0.94
C VAL A 348 -9.12 3.67 -0.49
N ILE A 349 -8.84 2.69 -1.35
CA ILE A 349 -8.40 2.87 -2.73
C ILE A 349 -9.45 2.24 -3.65
N CYS A 350 -10.18 3.04 -4.41
CA CYS A 350 -11.21 2.55 -5.33
C CYS A 350 -10.63 2.30 -6.72
N PHE A 351 -11.16 1.27 -7.42
CA PHE A 351 -10.75 0.92 -8.78
C PHE A 351 -11.87 1.16 -9.82
N VAL A 352 -13.06 1.58 -9.38
CA VAL A 352 -14.25 1.82 -10.21
C VAL A 352 -14.66 3.30 -10.19
N SER A 353 -15.17 3.78 -11.34
CA SER A 353 -15.53 5.20 -11.54
C SER A 353 -16.61 5.69 -10.58
N GLU A 354 -17.70 4.94 -10.45
CA GLU A 354 -18.86 5.31 -9.62
C GLU A 354 -19.47 4.05 -9.01
N PHE A 355 -19.63 4.05 -7.68
CA PHE A 355 -20.31 2.95 -6.98
C PHE A 355 -21.84 2.97 -7.17
N GLY A 356 -22.38 4.08 -7.68
CA GLY A 356 -23.80 4.29 -7.93
C GLY A 356 -24.36 3.57 -9.17
N GLY A 357 -23.50 3.06 -10.06
CA GLY A 357 -23.89 2.41 -11.31
C GLY A 357 -24.12 0.89 -11.22
N ILE A 358 -23.64 0.23 -10.16
CA ILE A 358 -23.86 -1.20 -9.94
C ILE A 358 -25.22 -1.37 -9.27
N SER A 359 -26.27 -1.34 -10.09
CA SER A 359 -27.59 -1.85 -9.71
C SER A 359 -27.46 -3.34 -9.41
N ALA A 360 -27.21 -3.67 -8.13
CA ALA A 360 -27.53 -4.99 -7.63
C ALA A 360 -28.99 -5.28 -8.00
N PRO A 361 -29.36 -6.50 -8.46
CA PRO A 361 -30.75 -6.87 -8.55
C PRO A 361 -31.35 -6.60 -7.17
N LEU A 362 -32.36 -5.73 -7.12
CA LEU A 362 -33.24 -5.65 -5.96
C LEU A 362 -33.73 -7.08 -5.73
N GLU A 363 -33.16 -7.78 -4.75
CA GLU A 363 -33.88 -8.85 -4.09
C GLU A 363 -35.15 -8.19 -3.58
N GLN A 364 -36.24 -8.41 -4.33
CA GLN A 364 -37.56 -8.07 -3.89
C GLN A 364 -37.79 -8.90 -2.63
N ALA A 365 -37.53 -8.28 -1.48
CA ALA A 365 -38.05 -8.77 -0.22
C ALA A 365 -39.54 -9.09 -0.47
N PRO A 366 -40.01 -10.31 -0.17
CA PRO A 366 -41.41 -10.61 -0.34
C PRO A 366 -42.17 -9.58 0.50
N THR A 367 -43.06 -8.85 -0.15
CA THR A 367 -43.96 -7.87 0.47
C THR A 367 -45.01 -8.63 1.29
N GLY A 368 -44.57 -9.33 2.32
CA GLY A 368 -45.39 -9.82 3.40
C GLY A 368 -45.73 -8.65 4.29
N ARG A 369 -46.95 -8.11 4.17
CA ARG A 369 -47.54 -7.22 5.17
C ARG A 369 -47.41 -7.89 6.54
N ILE A 370 -46.51 -7.38 7.39
CA ILE A 370 -46.48 -7.71 8.81
C ILE A 370 -47.75 -7.12 9.43
N ARG A 371 -48.81 -7.94 9.52
CA ARG A 371 -49.94 -7.66 10.41
C ARG A 371 -49.47 -7.96 11.82
N PHE A 372 -49.31 -6.92 12.63
CA PHE A 372 -49.30 -7.06 14.09
C PHE A 372 -50.67 -7.59 14.54
N CYS A 373 -50.80 -8.91 14.70
CA CYS A 373 -51.95 -9.52 15.37
C CYS A 373 -51.69 -9.54 16.87
N LYS A 374 -52.08 -8.47 17.57
CA LYS A 374 -52.27 -8.50 19.02
C LYS A 374 -53.65 -9.10 19.32
N SER A 375 -53.72 -10.43 19.48
CA SER A 375 -54.68 -11.10 20.37
C SER A 375 -54.51 -12.61 20.26
N LEU A 376 -54.35 -13.28 21.41
CA LEU A 376 -54.46 -14.73 21.51
C LEU A 376 -55.93 -15.12 21.34
N SER A 377 -56.20 -16.25 20.69
CA SER A 377 -57.56 -16.75 20.51
C SER A 377 -58.20 -17.09 21.88
N PRO A 378 -59.54 -17.03 22.00
CA PRO A 378 -60.24 -17.43 23.23
C PRO A 378 -59.90 -18.85 23.70
N GLU A 379 -59.63 -19.76 22.77
CA GLU A 379 -59.21 -21.13 23.04
C GLU A 379 -57.78 -21.20 23.59
N ALA A 380 -56.86 -20.39 23.07
CA ALA A 380 -55.50 -20.31 23.60
C ALA A 380 -55.48 -19.75 25.03
N ILE A 381 -56.37 -18.79 25.34
CA ILE A 381 -56.53 -18.23 26.69
C ILE A 381 -57.13 -19.28 27.65
N CYS A 382 -58.11 -20.08 27.20
CA CYS A 382 -58.68 -21.14 28.04
C CYS A 382 -57.70 -22.26 28.34
N ASN A 383 -56.85 -22.64 27.38
CA ASN A 383 -55.82 -23.65 27.59
C ASN A 383 -54.73 -23.16 28.56
N LEU A 384 -54.34 -21.89 28.48
CA LEU A 384 -53.40 -21.28 29.42
C LEU A 384 -53.96 -21.22 30.85
N ARG A 385 -55.26 -20.95 31.01
CA ARG A 385 -55.91 -20.98 32.34
C ARG A 385 -55.95 -22.39 32.93
N ARG A 386 -56.27 -23.41 32.12
CA ARG A 386 -56.25 -24.81 32.60
C ARG A 386 -54.86 -25.30 33.01
N LEU A 387 -53.81 -24.81 32.35
CA LEU A 387 -52.42 -25.14 32.68
C LEU A 387 -51.93 -24.46 33.96
N LEU A 388 -52.47 -23.29 34.30
CA LEU A 388 -52.11 -22.56 35.52
C LEU A 388 -52.91 -23.02 36.75
N GLU A 389 -54.07 -23.65 36.55
CA GLU A 389 -54.93 -24.17 37.62
C GLU A 389 -54.61 -25.65 37.97
N SER A 390 -53.68 -26.30 37.28
CA SER A 390 -53.33 -27.72 37.50
C SER A 390 -52.13 -27.97 38.43
N ASP A 391 -51.54 -26.93 39.03
CA ASP A 391 -50.38 -27.04 39.93
C ASP A 391 -50.72 -26.73 41.41
N HIS A 392 -51.85 -27.24 41.91
CA HIS A 392 -52.14 -27.32 43.35
C HIS A 392 -52.72 -28.68 43.77
#